data_AF-A0A929J147-F1
#
_entry.id   AF-A0A929J147-F1
#
_cell.length_a   1.000
_cell.length_b   1.000
_cell.length_c   1.000
_cell.angle_alpha   90.00
_cell.angle_beta   90.00
_cell.angle_gamma   90.00
#
_symmetry.space_group_name_H-M   'P 1'
#
loop_
_entity.id
_entity.type
_entity.pdbx_description
1 polymer ?
#
loop_
_entity_poly.entity_id
_entity_poly.type
_entity_poly.pdbx_seq_one_letter_code
_entity_poly.pdbx_strand_id
1 'polypeptide(L)' 'PEFTNYTNGFSQRPSERPLTKFEQRGLRLGHDVWDLLYQRC' A
#
# COMPACT_ATOMS: atom_id res chain seq x y z
N PRO A 1 -1.90 20.82 -6.51
CA PRO A 1 -0.79 20.38 -5.64
C PRO A 1 -0.01 19.31 -6.38
N GLU A 2 1.30 19.40 -6.42
CA GLU A 2 2.14 18.36 -7.02
C GLU A 2 2.43 17.27 -5.98
N PHE A 3 2.44 16.02 -6.42
CA PHE A 3 2.72 14.86 -5.57
C PHE A 3 3.81 14.02 -6.22
N THR A 4 4.83 13.64 -5.44
CA THR A 4 5.91 12.76 -5.89
C THR A 4 5.76 11.39 -5.25
N ASN A 5 5.78 10.32 -6.06
CA ASN A 5 5.78 8.95 -5.55
C ASN A 5 7.12 8.66 -4.87
N TYR A 6 7.08 8.01 -3.72
CA TYR A 6 8.26 7.63 -2.94
C TYR A 6 9.10 6.52 -3.60
N THR A 7 8.49 5.71 -4.48
CA THR A 7 9.13 4.55 -5.11
C THR A 7 8.82 4.52 -6.61
N ASN A 8 9.69 3.88 -7.41
CA ASN A 8 9.43 3.63 -8.82
C ASN A 8 8.48 2.42 -8.99
N GLY A 9 7.23 2.57 -8.54
CA GLY A 9 6.21 1.52 -8.54
C GLY A 9 5.40 1.48 -7.25
N PHE A 10 5.15 0.26 -6.77
CA PHE A 10 4.45 0.01 -5.51
C PHE A 10 5.41 -0.02 -4.33
N SER A 11 4.99 0.56 -3.23
CA SER A 11 5.74 0.57 -1.98
C SER A 11 5.64 -0.78 -1.28
N GLN A 12 6.68 -1.12 -0.52
CA GLN A 12 6.57 -2.21 0.44
C GLN A 12 5.61 -1.79 1.57
N ARG A 13 4.83 -2.73 2.09
CA ARG A 13 3.91 -2.48 3.19
C ARG A 13 4.67 -1.99 4.43
N PRO A 14 4.37 -0.80 4.97
CA PRO A 14 4.99 -0.31 6.20
C PRO A 14 4.61 -1.18 7.41
N SER A 15 5.55 -1.41 8.32
CA SER A 15 5.32 -2.25 9.52
C SER A 15 4.25 -1.67 10.47
N GLU A 16 4.09 -0.36 10.47
CA GLU A 16 3.10 0.36 11.28
C GLU A 16 1.67 0.31 10.72
N ARG A 17 1.48 -0.15 9.47
CA ARG A 17 0.17 -0.17 8.83
C ARG A 17 -0.63 -1.40 9.26
N PRO A 18 -1.74 -1.25 10.00
CA PRO A 18 -2.57 -2.39 10.40
C PRO A 18 -3.29 -3.03 9.21
N LEU A 19 -3.55 -4.33 9.30
CA LEU A 19 -4.31 -5.09 8.30
C LEU A 19 -5.79 -4.71 8.35
N THR A 20 -6.36 -4.37 7.21
CA THR A 20 -7.81 -4.13 7.12
C THR A 20 -8.57 -5.46 6.95
N LYS A 21 -9.87 -5.47 7.26
CA LYS A 21 -10.74 -6.64 7.04
C LYS A 21 -10.80 -7.10 5.58
N PHE A 22 -10.65 -6.17 4.62
CA PHE A 22 -10.68 -6.47 3.19
C PHE A 22 -9.40 -7.18 2.75
N GLU A 23 -8.24 -6.69 3.21
CA GLU A 23 -6.95 -7.33 2.97
C GLU A 23 -6.91 -8.73 3.58
N GLN A 24 -7.40 -8.91 4.82
CA GLN A 24 -7.46 -10.23 5.45
C GLN A 24 -8.31 -11.23 4.66
N ARG A 25 -9.46 -10.80 4.13
CA ARG A 25 -10.28 -11.63 3.23
C ARG A 25 -9.57 -11.89 1.91
N GLY A 26 -8.92 -10.88 1.35
CA GLY A 26 -8.18 -10.95 0.09
C GLY A 26 -7.04 -11.97 0.15
N LEU A 27 -6.19 -11.86 1.16
CA LEU A 27 -5.06 -12.76 1.40
C LEU A 27 -5.53 -14.21 1.60
N ARG A 28 -6.65 -14.43 2.29
CA ARG A 28 -7.25 -15.78 2.45
C ARG A 28 -7.67 -16.39 1.11
N LEU A 29 -8.02 -15.56 0.13
CA LEU A 29 -8.44 -15.98 -1.21
C LEU A 29 -7.31 -15.92 -2.25
N GLY A 30 -6.08 -15.55 -1.83
CA GLY A 30 -4.92 -15.45 -2.73
C GLY A 30 -4.85 -14.16 -3.56
N HIS A 31 -5.45 -13.07 -3.08
CA HIS A 31 -5.33 -11.75 -3.72
C HIS A 31 -4.12 -10.97 -3.19
N ASP A 32 -3.44 -10.28 -4.11
CA ASP A 32 -2.34 -9.37 -3.80
C ASP A 32 -2.82 -8.02 -3.25
N VAL A 33 -1.92 -7.33 -2.56
CA VAL A 33 -2.13 -6.01 -1.98
C VAL A 33 -0.96 -5.12 -2.36
N TRP A 34 -1.28 -3.93 -2.89
CA TRP A 34 -0.28 -2.93 -3.28
C TRP A 34 -0.42 -1.66 -2.47
N ASP A 35 0.71 -1.16 -1.98
CA ASP A 35 0.80 0.10 -1.24
C ASP A 35 1.34 1.22 -2.16
N LEU A 36 0.81 2.43 -2.01
CA LEU A 36 1.23 3.62 -2.75
C LEU A 36 1.49 4.76 -1.76
N LEU A 37 2.73 5.26 -1.75
CA LEU A 37 3.15 6.34 -0.87
C LEU A 37 3.54 7.57 -1.71
N TYR A 38 2.91 8.71 -1.40
CA TYR A 38 3.17 9.98 -2.08
C TYR A 38 3.47 11.07 -1.07
N GLN A 39 4.44 11.91 -1.41
CA GLN A 39 4.75 13.12 -0.66
C GLN A 39 4.18 14.33 -1.40
N ARG A 40 3.58 15.27 -0.66
CA ARG A 40 3.15 16.55 -1.22
C ARG A 40 4.38 17.44 -1.44
N CYS A 41 4.48 18.01 -2.64
CA CYS A 41 5.45 19.04 -3.00
C CYS A 41 4.86 20.43 -2.78
#